data_AF-A0A285TU56-F1
#
_entry.id   AF-A0A285TU56-F1
#
_cell.length_a   1.000
_cell.length_b   1.000
_cell.length_c   1.000
_cell.angle_alpha   90.00
_cell.angle_beta   90.00
_cell.angle_gamma   90.00
#
_symmetry.space_group_name_H-M   'P 1'
#
loop_
_entity.id
_entity.type
_entity.pdbx_description
1 polymer ?
#
loop_
_entity_poly.entity_id
_entity_poly.type
_entity_poly.pdbx_seq_one_letter_code
_entity_poly.pdbx_strand_id
1 'polypeptide(L)'
;MKRMPFEPPTEHYDQRVAAIDEEICHLLKQRKDLSNNPGFPTRELIATWAEKYSFYKDFLNIVFANFLNEEFYKPIVEPNGFLKNIPILKSFEKDDIFYTVTFVSQFENASVVHLDIDRIYPNVDWHHREHSFFELSIEGKENYDCRIDGGGGTGGHESFTFVISPTLPDDISKYKLMFKQYKMPNKKPTGIEFVISGSA
;
A
#
# COMPACT_ATOMS: atom_id res chain seq x y z
N MET A 1 -8.76 -8.00 -0.94
CA MET A 1 -10.13 -8.14 -0.35
C MET A 1 -11.04 -7.08 -0.97
N LYS A 2 -12.12 -7.47 -1.69
CA LYS A 2 -13.03 -6.50 -2.34
C LYS A 2 -13.54 -5.49 -1.32
N ARG A 3 -13.26 -4.20 -1.53
CA ARG A 3 -13.83 -3.15 -0.70
C ARG A 3 -15.35 -3.22 -0.84
N MET A 4 -16.04 -3.39 0.29
CA MET A 4 -17.48 -3.23 0.31
C MET A 4 -17.81 -1.81 -0.16
N PRO A 5 -18.91 -1.62 -0.92
CA PRO A 5 -19.39 -0.29 -1.25
C PRO A 5 -19.54 0.54 0.02
N PHE A 6 -19.15 1.81 -0.04
CA PHE A 6 -19.39 2.71 1.07
C PHE A 6 -20.90 2.98 1.17
N GLU A 7 -21.48 2.65 2.33
CA GLU A 7 -22.86 2.98 2.65
C GLU A 7 -22.86 4.21 3.56
N PRO A 8 -23.53 5.31 3.15
CA PRO A 8 -23.69 6.47 4.02
C PRO A 8 -24.34 6.05 5.35
N PRO A 9 -23.86 6.54 6.50
CA PRO A 9 -24.41 6.16 7.80
C PRO A 9 -25.82 6.73 8.06
N THR A 10 -26.28 7.65 7.20
CA THR A 10 -27.59 8.29 7.26
C THR A 10 -28.01 8.77 5.88
N GLU A 11 -29.33 8.84 5.64
CA GLU A 11 -29.92 9.45 4.45
C GLU A 11 -30.12 10.98 4.60
N HIS A 12 -30.02 11.50 5.83
CA HIS A 12 -30.21 12.92 6.09
C HIS A 12 -28.98 13.74 5.69
N TYR A 13 -29.20 14.77 4.87
CA TYR A 13 -28.20 15.79 4.55
C TYR A 13 -28.81 17.19 4.64
N ASP A 14 -28.21 18.07 5.44
CA ASP A 14 -28.62 19.47 5.56
C ASP A 14 -28.02 20.30 4.42
N GLN A 15 -28.84 20.68 3.46
CA GLN A 15 -28.40 21.43 2.28
C GLN A 15 -27.73 22.78 2.60
N ARG A 16 -27.93 23.33 3.81
CA ARG A 16 -27.28 24.58 4.23
C ARG A 16 -25.77 24.44 4.36
N VAL A 17 -25.24 23.23 4.55
CA VAL A 17 -23.79 22.99 4.65
C VAL A 17 -23.11 22.72 3.30
N ALA A 18 -23.85 22.61 2.20
CA ALA A 18 -23.31 22.24 0.89
C ALA A 18 -22.15 23.12 0.41
N ALA A 19 -22.27 24.44 0.57
CA ALA A 19 -21.19 25.36 0.18
C ALA A 19 -19.94 25.19 1.06
N ILE A 20 -20.10 24.80 2.32
CA ILE A 20 -18.98 24.54 3.24
C ILE A 20 -18.29 23.23 2.85
N ASP A 21 -19.06 22.18 2.55
CA ASP A 21 -18.52 20.88 2.14
C ASP A 21 -17.76 20.96 0.81
N GLU A 22 -18.26 21.76 -0.14
CA GLU A 22 -17.54 22.06 -1.38
C GLU A 22 -16.23 22.80 -1.10
N GLU A 23 -16.25 23.79 -0.21
CA GLU A 23 -15.03 24.51 0.19
C GLU A 23 -14.03 23.60 0.90
N ILE A 24 -14.48 22.64 1.72
CA ILE A 24 -13.61 21.61 2.31
C ILE A 24 -12.92 20.82 1.19
N CYS A 25 -13.65 20.41 0.16
CA CYS A 25 -13.05 19.70 -0.99
C CYS A 25 -12.03 20.58 -1.72
N HIS A 26 -12.32 21.87 -1.91
CA HIS A 26 -11.40 22.84 -2.50
C HIS A 26 -10.10 22.97 -1.68
N LEU A 27 -10.21 23.14 -0.37
CA LEU A 27 -9.06 23.26 0.55
C LEU A 27 -8.23 21.97 0.59
N LEU A 28 -8.86 20.79 0.53
CA LEU A 28 -8.16 19.52 0.43
C LEU A 28 -7.34 19.41 -0.87
N LYS A 29 -7.91 19.86 -2.00
CA LYS A 29 -7.18 19.94 -3.27
C LYS A 29 -6.00 20.89 -3.19
N GLN A 30 -6.19 22.08 -2.64
CA GLN A 30 -5.11 23.05 -2.44
C GLN A 30 -3.99 22.46 -1.56
N ARG A 31 -4.34 21.80 -0.45
CA ARG A 31 -3.37 21.14 0.44
C ARG A 31 -2.53 20.09 -0.30
N LYS A 32 -3.17 19.30 -1.17
CA LYS A 32 -2.50 18.27 -2.00
C LYS A 32 -1.55 18.88 -3.02
N ASP A 33 -1.95 19.96 -3.69
CA ASP A 33 -1.12 20.62 -4.69
C ASP A 33 0.10 21.33 -4.08
N LEU A 34 -0.03 21.82 -2.84
CA LEU A 34 1.06 22.47 -2.12
C LEU A 34 2.14 21.51 -1.62
N SER A 35 1.79 20.26 -1.31
CA SER A 35 2.77 19.27 -0.84
C SER A 35 2.35 17.84 -1.15
N ASN A 36 3.28 17.09 -1.75
CA ASN A 36 3.16 15.65 -1.97
C ASN A 36 3.29 14.83 -0.67
N ASN A 37 3.79 15.44 0.41
CA ASN A 37 3.84 14.83 1.75
C ASN A 37 3.67 15.91 2.83
N PRO A 38 2.42 16.33 3.10
CA PRO A 38 2.13 17.43 4.00
C PRO A 38 2.32 17.07 5.49
N GLY A 39 2.64 15.82 5.81
CA GLY A 39 2.81 15.34 7.18
C GLY A 39 1.54 15.50 8.03
N PHE A 40 1.74 15.38 9.35
CA PHE A 40 0.68 15.49 10.36
C PHE A 40 0.88 16.77 11.19
N PRO A 41 -0.19 17.51 11.53
CA PRO A 41 -0.05 18.71 12.37
C PRO A 41 0.57 18.39 13.74
N THR A 42 1.38 19.30 14.28
CA THR A 42 2.00 19.09 15.59
C THR A 42 0.95 19.10 16.71
N ARG A 43 1.30 18.55 17.87
CA ARG A 43 0.40 18.51 19.05
C ARG A 43 -0.03 19.92 19.48
N GLU A 44 0.88 20.88 19.37
CA GLU A 44 0.65 22.29 19.70
C GLU A 44 -0.35 22.93 18.73
N LEU A 45 -0.22 22.65 17.43
CA LEU A 45 -1.17 23.14 16.41
C LEU A 45 -2.57 22.56 16.64
N ILE A 46 -2.68 21.24 16.87
CA ILE A 46 -3.96 20.58 17.17
C ILE A 46 -4.59 21.18 18.43
N ALA A 47 -3.82 21.38 19.50
CA ALA A 47 -4.33 21.98 20.73
C ALA A 47 -4.84 23.41 20.51
N THR A 48 -4.08 24.22 19.76
CA THR A 48 -4.44 25.61 19.44
C THR A 48 -5.72 25.69 18.62
N TRP A 49 -5.86 24.86 17.58
CA TRP A 49 -7.06 24.86 16.73
C TRP A 49 -8.28 24.27 17.44
N ALA A 50 -8.08 23.24 18.27
CA ALA A 50 -9.14 22.67 19.10
C ALA A 50 -9.77 23.73 20.01
N GLU A 51 -8.95 24.52 20.70
CA GLU A 51 -9.42 25.62 21.54
C GLU A 51 -10.09 26.72 20.70
N LYS A 52 -9.40 27.20 19.66
CA LYS A 52 -9.87 28.31 18.81
C LYS A 52 -11.23 28.04 18.16
N TYR A 53 -11.45 26.83 17.69
CA TYR A 53 -12.66 26.44 16.94
C TYR A 53 -13.63 25.59 17.76
N SER A 54 -13.37 25.42 19.07
CA SER A 54 -14.20 24.62 19.99
C SER A 54 -14.38 23.16 19.55
N PHE A 55 -13.31 22.52 19.07
CA PHE A 55 -13.27 21.09 18.76
C PHE A 55 -12.62 20.26 19.86
N TYR A 56 -12.96 18.97 19.93
CA TYR A 56 -12.17 17.99 20.68
C TYR A 56 -10.85 17.70 19.95
N LYS A 57 -9.75 17.62 20.71
CA LYS A 57 -8.42 17.31 20.15
C LYS A 57 -8.40 15.99 19.38
N ASP A 58 -9.05 14.96 19.92
CA ASP A 58 -9.09 13.63 19.29
C ASP A 58 -9.89 13.60 17.99
N PHE A 59 -10.93 14.43 17.89
CA PHE A 59 -11.65 14.61 16.63
C PHE A 59 -10.73 15.17 15.54
N LEU A 60 -9.98 16.24 15.85
CA LEU A 60 -9.02 16.79 14.89
C LEU A 60 -7.91 15.79 14.54
N ASN A 61 -7.43 15.01 15.52
CA ASN A 61 -6.45 13.96 15.26
C ASN A 61 -6.96 12.95 14.22
N ILE A 62 -8.20 12.48 14.37
CA ILE A 62 -8.80 11.52 13.44
C ILE A 62 -9.02 12.16 12.05
N VAL A 63 -9.50 13.40 11.99
CA VAL A 63 -9.72 14.11 10.73
C VAL A 63 -8.41 14.23 9.94
N PHE A 64 -7.34 14.73 10.57
CA PHE A 64 -6.04 14.86 9.89
C PHE A 64 -5.38 13.51 9.60
N ALA A 65 -5.64 12.47 10.41
CA ALA A 65 -5.14 11.13 10.12
C ALA A 65 -5.76 10.54 8.85
N ASN A 66 -7.06 10.80 8.60
CA ASN A 66 -7.72 10.39 7.37
C ASN A 66 -7.14 11.09 6.13
N PHE A 67 -6.67 12.33 6.26
CA PHE A 67 -6.04 13.05 5.14
C PHE A 67 -4.65 12.53 4.76
N LEU A 68 -3.99 11.72 5.59
CA LEU A 68 -2.66 11.19 5.29
C LEU A 68 -2.67 10.08 4.23
N ASN A 69 -3.80 9.41 4.03
CA ASN A 69 -3.82 8.16 3.28
C ASN A 69 -4.91 8.09 2.20
N GLU A 70 -5.07 9.17 1.42
CA GLU A 70 -5.98 9.19 0.25
C GLU A 70 -5.70 8.02 -0.71
N GLU A 71 -4.43 7.65 -0.86
CA GLU A 71 -3.98 6.53 -1.69
C GLU A 71 -4.67 5.19 -1.38
N PHE A 72 -5.05 4.94 -0.12
CA PHE A 72 -5.83 3.75 0.22
C PHE A 72 -7.20 3.73 -0.45
N TYR A 73 -7.72 4.87 -0.88
CA TYR A 73 -9.04 5.02 -1.48
C TYR A 73 -9.05 4.95 -3.00
N LYS A 74 -7.91 4.86 -3.70
CA LYS A 74 -8.00 4.62 -5.16
C LYS A 74 -8.73 3.29 -5.42
N PRO A 75 -9.47 3.17 -6.54
CA PRO A 75 -10.12 1.92 -6.92
C PRO A 75 -9.13 0.75 -6.94
N ILE A 76 -9.60 -0.43 -6.53
CA ILE A 76 -8.81 -1.66 -6.62
C ILE A 76 -8.98 -2.20 -8.05
N VAL A 77 -7.87 -2.42 -8.74
CA VAL A 77 -7.87 -3.13 -10.03
C VAL A 77 -8.00 -4.62 -9.71
N GLU A 78 -9.12 -5.21 -10.11
CA GLU A 78 -9.33 -6.66 -10.03
C GLU A 78 -8.77 -7.30 -11.31
N PRO A 79 -7.77 -8.21 -11.22
CA PRO A 79 -7.22 -8.88 -12.40
C PRO A 79 -8.30 -9.68 -13.14
N ASN A 80 -8.38 -9.51 -14.46
CA ASN A 80 -9.37 -10.16 -15.32
C ASN A 80 -8.78 -10.53 -16.69
N GLY A 81 -9.22 -11.64 -17.25
CA GLY A 81 -8.71 -12.17 -18.52
C GLY A 81 -7.29 -12.72 -18.34
N PHE A 82 -7.15 -13.84 -17.61
CA PHE A 82 -5.85 -14.48 -17.43
C PHE A 82 -5.25 -14.84 -18.80
N LEU A 83 -3.99 -14.47 -19.01
CA LEU A 83 -3.26 -14.70 -20.26
C LEU A 83 -2.24 -15.82 -20.09
N LYS A 84 -1.31 -15.69 -19.14
CA LYS A 84 -0.20 -16.63 -18.92
C LYS A 84 0.55 -16.37 -17.62
N ASN A 85 1.40 -17.32 -17.23
CA ASN A 85 2.42 -17.10 -16.20
C ASN A 85 3.77 -16.89 -16.87
N ILE A 86 4.48 -15.83 -16.47
CA ILE A 86 5.85 -15.56 -16.89
C ILE A 86 6.79 -16.04 -15.79
N PRO A 87 7.65 -17.04 -16.04
CA PRO A 87 8.59 -17.52 -15.04
C PRO A 87 9.65 -16.45 -14.76
N ILE A 88 9.90 -16.18 -13.48
CA ILE A 88 10.98 -15.31 -13.01
C ILE A 88 12.07 -16.17 -12.34
N LEU A 89 11.66 -17.02 -11.40
CA LEU A 89 12.52 -17.93 -10.63
C LEU A 89 13.79 -17.23 -10.12
N LYS A 90 13.59 -16.12 -9.42
CA LYS A 90 14.67 -15.36 -8.78
C LYS A 90 14.43 -15.25 -7.29
N SER A 91 15.52 -15.27 -6.56
CA SER A 91 15.53 -15.07 -5.13
C SER A 91 16.54 -14.01 -4.71
N PHE A 92 16.26 -13.41 -3.56
CA PHE A 92 17.17 -12.62 -2.76
C PHE A 92 17.28 -13.30 -1.40
N GLU A 93 18.49 -13.42 -0.87
CA GLU A 93 18.74 -14.07 0.41
C GLU A 93 19.42 -13.09 1.37
N LYS A 94 18.90 -13.02 2.60
CA LYS A 94 19.49 -12.22 3.67
C LYS A 94 19.14 -12.82 5.03
N ASP A 95 20.14 -12.95 5.90
CA ASP A 95 19.98 -13.41 7.28
C ASP A 95 19.20 -14.75 7.39
N ASP A 96 19.53 -15.72 6.52
CA ASP A 96 18.87 -17.04 6.39
C ASP A 96 17.37 -16.98 6.03
N ILE A 97 16.93 -15.85 5.45
CA ILE A 97 15.59 -15.64 4.89
C ILE A 97 15.71 -15.57 3.37
N PHE A 98 14.92 -16.42 2.71
CA PHE A 98 14.81 -16.49 1.26
C PHE A 98 13.57 -15.74 0.79
N TYR A 99 13.77 -14.73 -0.04
CA TYR A 99 12.72 -13.96 -0.69
C TYR A 99 12.65 -14.36 -2.15
N THR A 100 11.54 -14.95 -2.59
CA THR A 100 11.44 -15.57 -3.92
C THR A 100 10.27 -15.01 -4.70
N VAL A 101 10.49 -14.69 -5.97
CA VAL A 101 9.42 -14.49 -6.96
C VAL A 101 9.55 -15.60 -8.00
N THR A 102 8.59 -16.51 -7.99
CA THR A 102 8.60 -17.68 -8.88
C THR A 102 8.08 -17.34 -10.26
N PHE A 103 6.94 -16.66 -10.35
CA PHE A 103 6.33 -16.22 -11.59
C PHE A 103 5.53 -14.93 -11.41
N VAL A 104 5.22 -14.28 -12.54
CA VAL A 104 4.24 -13.20 -12.63
C VAL A 104 3.05 -13.70 -13.44
N SER A 105 1.86 -13.63 -12.87
CA SER A 105 0.62 -13.93 -13.61
C SER A 105 0.23 -12.70 -14.43
N GLN A 106 0.02 -12.88 -15.72
CA GLN A 106 -0.41 -11.83 -16.63
C GLN A 106 -1.91 -11.92 -16.89
N PHE A 107 -2.58 -10.78 -16.80
CA PHE A 107 -3.98 -10.59 -17.13
C PHE A 107 -4.11 -9.47 -18.17
N GLU A 108 -5.24 -9.39 -18.85
CA GLU A 108 -5.48 -8.34 -19.85
C GLU A 108 -5.34 -6.92 -19.27
N ASN A 109 -5.73 -6.72 -18.01
CA ASN A 109 -5.79 -5.42 -17.35
C ASN A 109 -4.78 -5.21 -16.20
N ALA A 110 -4.06 -6.25 -15.77
CA ALA A 110 -3.11 -6.19 -14.67
C ALA A 110 -2.04 -7.29 -14.74
N SER A 111 -1.00 -7.13 -13.94
CA SER A 111 -0.08 -8.24 -13.60
C SER A 111 -0.14 -8.54 -12.12
N VAL A 112 0.08 -9.80 -11.75
CA VAL A 112 0.09 -10.25 -10.36
C VAL A 112 1.43 -10.87 -10.03
N VAL A 113 2.10 -10.31 -9.02
CA VAL A 113 3.38 -10.79 -8.49
C VAL A 113 3.14 -11.51 -7.17
N HIS A 114 3.71 -12.71 -7.05
CA HIS A 114 3.73 -13.47 -5.81
C HIS A 114 5.14 -13.43 -5.22
N LEU A 115 5.24 -12.91 -3.99
CA LEU A 115 6.46 -12.93 -3.19
C LEU A 115 6.30 -13.99 -2.11
N ASP A 116 7.18 -14.97 -2.13
CA ASP A 116 7.32 -16.00 -1.10
C ASP A 116 8.51 -15.68 -0.20
N ILE A 117 8.36 -15.92 1.10
CA ILE A 117 9.38 -15.64 2.12
C ILE A 117 9.53 -16.89 2.98
N ASP A 118 10.66 -17.56 2.85
CA ASP A 118 10.97 -18.81 3.54
C ASP A 118 12.08 -18.63 4.56
N ARG A 119 11.93 -19.24 5.74
CA ARG A 119 12.90 -19.19 6.85
C ARG A 119 13.28 -20.60 7.25
N ILE A 120 14.58 -20.91 7.22
CA ILE A 120 15.08 -22.29 7.42
C ILE A 120 14.98 -22.73 8.89
N TYR A 121 15.10 -21.80 9.86
CA TYR A 121 15.01 -22.10 11.28
C TYR A 121 13.99 -21.20 11.98
N PRO A 122 12.74 -21.64 12.19
CA PRO A 122 11.72 -20.84 12.86
C PRO A 122 11.94 -20.84 14.39
N ASN A 123 13.13 -20.51 14.89
CA ASN A 123 13.52 -20.70 16.28
C ASN A 123 13.01 -19.58 17.23
N VAL A 124 11.88 -18.97 16.92
CA VAL A 124 11.29 -17.93 17.76
C VAL A 124 9.77 -18.07 17.79
N ASP A 125 9.27 -18.08 19.02
CA ASP A 125 7.89 -18.01 19.47
C ASP A 125 7.00 -17.21 18.48
N TRP A 126 6.16 -17.93 17.74
CA TRP A 126 5.32 -17.36 16.68
C TRP A 126 4.40 -16.25 17.19
N HIS A 127 4.04 -16.30 18.48
CA HIS A 127 3.18 -15.32 19.14
C HIS A 127 3.84 -13.96 19.39
N HIS A 128 5.17 -13.86 19.27
CA HIS A 128 5.93 -12.62 19.50
C HIS A 128 6.61 -12.08 18.24
N ARG A 129 6.32 -12.64 17.06
CA ARG A 129 6.88 -12.14 15.81
C ARG A 129 6.19 -10.84 15.41
N GLU A 130 6.99 -9.78 15.26
CA GLU A 130 6.51 -8.55 14.65
C GLU A 130 6.18 -8.81 13.17
N HIS A 131 4.90 -8.64 12.81
CA HIS A 131 4.45 -8.73 11.43
C HIS A 131 5.15 -7.65 10.59
N SER A 132 5.91 -8.11 9.59
CA SER A 132 6.53 -7.24 8.60
C SER A 132 5.66 -7.20 7.36
N PHE A 133 5.56 -6.02 6.76
CA PHE A 133 4.79 -5.80 5.53
C PHE A 133 5.73 -5.34 4.42
N PHE A 134 5.29 -5.51 3.18
CA PHE A 134 6.07 -5.18 1.99
C PHE A 134 5.29 -4.23 1.08
N GLU A 135 6.03 -3.31 0.49
CA GLU A 135 5.59 -2.48 -0.63
C GLU A 135 6.36 -2.93 -1.87
N LEU A 136 5.64 -3.07 -2.98
CA LEU A 136 6.23 -3.31 -4.29
C LEU A 136 6.18 -2.01 -5.09
N SER A 137 7.24 -1.74 -5.82
CA SER A 137 7.29 -0.70 -6.84
C SER A 137 8.03 -1.24 -8.06
N ILE A 138 7.67 -0.71 -9.24
CA ILE A 138 8.26 -1.13 -10.50
C ILE A 138 9.21 -0.03 -10.98
N GLU A 139 10.48 -0.36 -11.10
CA GLU A 139 11.43 0.48 -11.82
C GLU A 139 11.27 0.18 -13.32
N GLY A 140 10.67 1.11 -14.06
CA GLY A 140 10.36 0.95 -15.48
C GLY A 140 10.10 2.29 -16.17
N LYS A 141 9.76 2.26 -17.46
CA LYS A 141 9.45 3.48 -18.24
C LYS A 141 8.10 4.09 -17.89
N GLU A 142 7.16 3.27 -17.44
CA GLU A 142 5.79 3.67 -17.13
C GLU A 142 5.59 3.81 -15.63
N ASN A 143 4.59 4.61 -15.24
CA ASN A 143 4.17 4.73 -13.85
C ASN A 143 3.18 3.60 -13.53
N TYR A 144 3.61 2.64 -12.71
CA TYR A 144 2.79 1.53 -12.27
C TYR A 144 2.19 1.78 -10.88
N ASP A 145 0.89 1.59 -10.75
CA ASP A 145 0.22 1.46 -9.45
C ASP A 145 0.39 0.03 -8.95
N CYS A 146 1.00 -0.13 -7.77
CA CYS A 146 1.29 -1.42 -7.17
C CYS A 146 0.56 -1.54 -5.84
N ARG A 147 -0.26 -2.58 -5.69
CA ARG A 147 -1.10 -2.77 -4.51
C ARG A 147 -0.94 -4.17 -3.96
N ILE A 148 -0.75 -4.26 -2.65
CA ILE A 148 -0.93 -5.52 -1.94
C ILE A 148 -2.41 -5.92 -2.00
N ASP A 149 -2.71 -7.12 -2.47
CA ASP A 149 -4.07 -7.66 -2.49
C ASP A 149 -4.32 -8.62 -1.31
N GLY A 150 -3.27 -9.31 -0.89
CA GLY A 150 -3.33 -10.22 0.24
C GLY A 150 -1.95 -10.72 0.66
N GLY A 151 -1.94 -11.39 1.80
CA GLY A 151 -0.78 -12.11 2.29
C GLY A 151 -1.15 -12.96 3.49
N GLY A 152 -0.34 -13.98 3.75
CA GLY A 152 -0.57 -14.91 4.83
C GLY A 152 0.65 -15.79 5.04
N GLY A 153 0.76 -16.40 6.21
CA GLY A 153 1.92 -17.22 6.51
C GLY A 153 1.76 -18.01 7.79
N THR A 154 2.46 -19.13 7.85
CA THR A 154 2.56 -20.01 9.03
C THR A 154 3.91 -20.70 9.05
N GLY A 155 4.36 -21.15 10.23
CA GLY A 155 5.42 -22.16 10.39
C GLY A 155 6.82 -21.89 9.80
N GLY A 156 7.10 -20.73 9.20
CA GLY A 156 8.38 -20.42 8.54
C GLY A 156 8.23 -19.91 7.10
N HIS A 157 7.01 -19.95 6.55
CA HIS A 157 6.68 -19.45 5.24
C HIS A 157 5.65 -18.30 5.35
N GLU A 158 5.90 -17.21 4.63
CA GLU A 158 4.98 -16.09 4.43
C GLU A 158 4.87 -15.81 2.93
N SER A 159 3.68 -15.50 2.45
CA SER A 159 3.44 -15.09 1.06
C SER A 159 2.68 -13.78 0.99
N PHE A 160 3.00 -13.00 -0.04
CA PHE A 160 2.37 -11.73 -0.37
C PHE A 160 2.01 -11.69 -1.86
N THR A 161 0.81 -11.21 -2.15
CA THR A 161 0.31 -11.03 -3.52
C THR A 161 0.17 -9.55 -3.81
N PHE A 162 0.74 -9.12 -4.95
CA PHE A 162 0.68 -7.75 -5.42
C PHE A 162 0.02 -7.67 -6.79
N VAL A 163 -0.94 -6.76 -6.95
CA VAL A 163 -1.55 -6.41 -8.25
C VAL A 163 -0.89 -5.15 -8.77
N ILE A 164 -0.55 -5.16 -10.05
CA ILE A 164 0.17 -4.08 -10.75
C ILE A 164 -0.69 -3.63 -11.94
N SER A 165 -0.89 -2.32 -12.06
CA SER A 165 -1.59 -1.70 -13.19
C SER A 165 -0.83 -0.48 -13.71
N PRO A 166 -0.68 -0.29 -15.04
CA PRO A 166 -1.13 -1.19 -16.10
C PRO A 166 -0.35 -2.52 -16.13
N THR A 167 -0.81 -3.47 -16.96
CA THR A 167 -0.14 -4.77 -17.16
C THR A 167 1.34 -4.58 -17.51
N LEU A 168 2.22 -5.30 -16.83
CA LEU A 168 3.66 -5.34 -17.11
C LEU A 168 3.93 -5.94 -18.49
N PRO A 169 4.97 -5.48 -19.20
CA PRO A 169 5.43 -6.10 -20.43
C PRO A 169 5.80 -7.58 -20.22
N ASP A 170 5.66 -8.38 -21.28
CA ASP A 170 6.09 -9.79 -21.25
C ASP A 170 7.60 -9.95 -21.05
N ASP A 171 8.37 -8.99 -21.54
CA ASP A 171 9.82 -8.98 -21.44
C ASP A 171 10.24 -8.48 -20.05
N ILE A 172 10.62 -9.43 -19.21
CA ILE A 172 11.01 -9.26 -17.81
C ILE A 172 12.29 -8.46 -17.63
N SER A 173 13.09 -8.27 -18.70
CA SER A 173 14.28 -7.42 -18.66
C SER A 173 13.94 -5.92 -18.66
N LYS A 174 12.70 -5.56 -19.01
CA LYS A 174 12.25 -4.16 -19.13
C LYS A 174 11.85 -3.52 -17.82
N TYR A 175 11.77 -4.29 -16.74
CA TYR A 175 11.35 -3.81 -15.44
C TYR A 175 12.10 -4.47 -14.31
N LYS A 176 12.14 -3.82 -13.15
CA LYS A 176 12.64 -4.40 -11.91
C LYS A 176 11.59 -4.31 -10.81
N LEU A 177 11.42 -5.39 -10.08
CA LEU A 177 10.53 -5.49 -8.92
C LEU A 177 11.31 -5.05 -7.68
N MET A 178 11.01 -3.85 -7.17
CA MET A 178 11.65 -3.30 -5.97
C MET A 178 10.74 -3.48 -4.76
N PHE A 179 11.20 -4.27 -3.81
CA PHE A 179 10.49 -4.56 -2.56
C PHE A 179 11.09 -3.78 -1.40
N LYS A 180 10.23 -3.12 -0.62
CA LYS A 180 10.60 -2.40 0.60
C LYS A 180 9.83 -2.93 1.79
N GLN A 181 10.54 -3.36 2.82
CA GLN A 181 9.93 -3.85 4.04
C GLN A 181 9.70 -2.72 5.05
N TYR A 182 8.54 -2.73 5.69
CA TYR A 182 8.17 -1.78 6.73
C TYR A 182 7.39 -2.42 7.88
N LYS A 183 7.38 -1.73 9.02
CA LYS A 183 6.56 -2.08 10.18
C LYS A 183 5.33 -1.20 10.28
N MET A 184 4.20 -1.83 10.58
CA MET A 184 2.97 -1.16 10.94
C MET A 184 2.99 -0.74 12.42
N PRO A 185 2.19 0.28 12.83
CA PRO A 185 1.23 1.02 12.03
C PRO A 185 1.81 2.19 11.22
N ASN A 186 3.03 2.65 11.53
CA ASN A 186 3.56 3.92 11.02
C ASN A 186 4.45 3.78 9.76
N LYS A 187 4.32 2.67 9.01
CA LYS A 187 5.17 2.32 7.86
C LYS A 187 6.67 2.62 8.07
N LYS A 188 7.19 2.29 9.25
CA LYS A 188 8.61 2.54 9.56
C LYS A 188 9.46 1.59 8.72
N PRO A 189 10.39 2.08 7.87
CA PRO A 189 11.28 1.21 7.12
C PRO A 189 12.09 0.32 8.06
N THR A 190 12.26 -0.95 7.72
CA THR A 190 13.14 -1.86 8.48
C THR A 190 14.59 -1.82 7.99
N GLY A 191 14.83 -1.20 6.84
CA GLY A 191 16.11 -1.25 6.13
C GLY A 191 16.29 -2.48 5.25
N ILE A 192 15.29 -3.37 5.16
CA ILE A 192 15.27 -4.42 4.13
C ILE A 192 14.64 -3.86 2.87
N GLU A 193 15.46 -3.75 1.83
CA GLU A 193 15.08 -3.36 0.48
C GLU A 193 15.86 -4.23 -0.49
N PHE A 194 15.18 -4.79 -1.48
CA PHE A 194 15.80 -5.66 -2.48
C PHE A 194 15.09 -5.56 -3.82
N VAL A 195 15.81 -5.95 -4.87
CA VAL A 195 15.35 -5.90 -6.25
C VAL A 195 15.39 -7.30 -6.84
N ILE A 196 14.28 -7.70 -7.45
CA ILE A 196 14.20 -8.89 -8.29
C ILE A 196 14.01 -8.45 -9.74
N SER A 197 14.91 -8.85 -10.61
CA SER A 197 14.86 -8.57 -12.04
C SER A 197 14.90 -9.87 -12.85
N GLY A 198 14.18 -9.89 -13.96
CA GLY A 198 14.27 -10.98 -14.90
C GLY A 198 15.63 -11.07 -15.60
N SER A 199 16.02 -12.28 -15.99
CA SER A 199 17.11 -12.49 -16.95
C SER A 199 16.51 -12.88 -18.30
N ALA A 200 16.96 -12.23 -19.37
CA ALA A 200 16.55 -12.51 -20.75
C ALA A 200 16.84 -13.97 -21.17
#